data_AF-A0A452ZGX0-F1
#
_entry.id   AF-A0A452ZGX0-F1
#
_cell.length_a   1.000
_cell.length_b   1.000
_cell.length_c   1.000
_cell.angle_alpha   90.00
_cell.angle_beta   90.00
_cell.angle_gamma   90.00
#
_symmetry.space_group_name_H-M   'P 1'
#
loop_
_entity.id
_entity.type
_entity.pdbx_description
1 polymer ?
#
loop_
_entity_poly.entity_id
_entity_poly.type
_entity_poly.pdbx_seq_one_letter_code
_entity_poly.pdbx_strand_id
1 'polypeptide(L)'
;MDNVYGVDPSEVHVHTKIIQVSDIPTAEDEVSSWLTERFRLKDELLSDFLAQGHFPNEGTEEDLSTLKCVANFVAVIGMTAVFIYLTLFSSVWFRVFAACSASFLTY
;
A
#
# COMPACT_ATOMS: atom_id res chain seq x y z
N MET A 1 19.32 -4.65 18.28
CA MET A 1 19.56 -5.50 17.09
C MET A 1 18.55 -6.63 17.15
N ASP A 2 17.29 -6.31 16.90
CA ASP A 2 16.17 -7.19 17.26
C ASP A 2 16.05 -8.37 16.27
N ASN A 3 16.47 -8.12 15.03
CA ASN A 3 16.67 -9.06 13.93
C ASN A 3 17.67 -10.20 14.21
N VAL A 4 18.67 -10.01 15.07
CA VAL A 4 19.60 -11.09 15.48
C VAL A 4 19.01 -11.95 16.60
N TYR A 5 18.10 -11.39 17.40
CA TYR A 5 17.50 -12.06 18.55
C TYR A 5 16.18 -12.77 18.23
N GLY A 6 15.76 -12.82 16.96
CA GLY A 6 14.49 -13.44 16.54
C GLY A 6 13.27 -12.67 17.06
N VAL A 7 13.46 -11.42 17.46
CA VAL A 7 12.38 -10.50 17.84
C VAL A 7 11.97 -9.78 16.57
N ASP A 8 10.68 -9.80 16.25
CA ASP A 8 10.14 -9.12 15.07
C ASP A 8 10.46 -7.62 15.20
N PRO A 9 11.34 -7.06 14.36
CA PRO A 9 11.73 -5.67 14.48
C PRO A 9 10.53 -4.79 14.16
N SER A 10 10.28 -3.80 15.01
CA SER A 10 9.15 -2.88 14.84
C SER A 10 9.27 -2.03 13.57
N GLU A 11 10.50 -1.85 13.07
CA GLU A 11 10.81 -1.04 11.89
C GLU A 11 12.14 -1.49 11.26
N VAL A 12 12.19 -1.56 9.93
CA VAL A 12 13.40 -1.89 9.15
C VAL A 12 13.50 -0.96 7.95
N HIS A 13 14.59 -0.19 7.87
CA HIS A 13 14.87 0.67 6.72
C HIS A 13 15.80 -0.04 5.73
N VAL A 14 15.40 -0.14 4.47
CA VAL A 14 16.18 -0.82 3.41
C VAL A 14 16.45 0.15 2.26
N HIS A 15 17.72 0.45 2.00
CA HIS A 15 18.16 1.22 0.83
C HIS A 15 18.81 0.28 -0.19
N THR A 16 18.28 0.22 -1.42
CA THR A 16 18.82 -0.63 -2.49
C THR A 16 19.25 0.22 -3.69
N LYS A 17 20.46 -0.02 -4.21
CA LYS A 17 20.99 0.63 -5.41
C LYS A 17 21.34 -0.42 -6.46
N ILE A 18 20.75 -0.29 -7.65
CA ILE A 18 21.09 -1.12 -8.81
C ILE A 18 22.32 -0.52 -9.50
N ILE A 19 23.26 -1.38 -9.87
CA ILE A 19 24.48 -1.01 -10.61
C ILE A 19 24.45 -1.74 -11.94
N GLN A 20 24.66 -1.02 -13.05
CA GLN A 20 24.74 -1.65 -14.36
C GLN A 20 26.09 -2.37 -14.52
N VAL A 21 26.09 -3.50 -15.22
CA VAL A 21 27.32 -4.28 -15.45
C VAL A 21 28.36 -3.48 -16.26
N SER A 22 27.90 -2.53 -17.10
CA SER A 22 28.76 -1.60 -17.83
C SER A 22 29.55 -0.65 -16.93
N ASP A 23 29.06 -0.38 -15.71
CA ASP A 23 29.68 0.57 -14.78
C ASP A 23 30.72 -0.11 -13.87
N ILE A 24 30.88 -1.44 -14.01
CA ILE A 24 31.85 -2.25 -13.29
C ILE A 24 33.13 -2.29 -14.13
N PRO A 25 34.27 -1.80 -13.62
CA PRO A 25 35.53 -1.90 -14.33
C PRO A 25 35.92 -3.36 -14.57
N THR A 26 36.58 -3.65 -15.68
CA THR A 26 37.00 -5.02 -16.05
C THR A 26 38.43 -5.32 -15.62
N ALA A 27 39.23 -4.30 -15.30
CA ALA A 27 40.61 -4.43 -14.85
C ALA A 27 40.68 -4.63 -13.32
N GLU A 28 41.48 -5.59 -12.85
CA GLU A 28 41.52 -5.96 -11.41
C GLU A 28 41.91 -4.82 -10.47
N ASP A 29 42.84 -3.96 -10.90
CA ASP A 29 43.31 -2.79 -10.16
C ASP A 29 42.23 -1.70 -10.08
N GLU A 30 41.52 -1.47 -11.18
CA GLU A 30 40.39 -0.55 -11.23
C GLU A 30 39.20 -1.08 -10.41
N VAL A 31 38.96 -2.40 -10.38
CA VAL A 31 37.90 -3.03 -9.57
C VAL A 31 38.11 -2.80 -8.07
N SER A 32 39.34 -2.98 -7.58
CA SER A 32 39.63 -2.79 -6.16
C SER A 32 39.38 -1.35 -5.71
N SER A 33 39.80 -0.37 -6.51
CA SER A 33 39.57 1.05 -6.21
C SER A 33 38.07 1.41 -6.31
N TRP A 34 37.37 0.89 -7.31
CA TRP A 34 35.93 1.06 -7.49
C TRP A 34 35.12 0.48 -6.33
N LEU A 35 35.46 -0.72 -5.86
CA LEU A 35 34.80 -1.35 -4.70
C LEU A 35 35.05 -0.51 -3.44
N THR A 36 36.29 -0.10 -3.21
CA THR A 36 36.65 0.70 -2.02
C THR A 36 35.87 2.01 -1.97
N GLU A 37 35.77 2.72 -3.09
CA GLU A 37 35.00 3.96 -3.16
C GLU A 37 33.50 3.73 -2.94
N ARG A 38 32.95 2.63 -3.47
CA ARG A 38 31.55 2.24 -3.20
C ARG A 38 31.29 1.90 -1.74
N PHE A 39 32.24 1.22 -1.08
CA PHE A 39 32.15 0.96 0.36
C PHE A 39 32.21 2.25 1.17
N ARG A 40 33.09 3.19 0.80
CA ARG A 40 33.16 4.51 1.44
C ARG A 40 31.83 5.27 1.34
N LEU A 41 31.24 5.32 0.15
CA LEU A 41 29.93 5.96 -0.08
C LEU A 41 28.81 5.28 0.73
N LYS A 42 28.84 3.95 0.86
CA LYS A 42 27.87 3.20 1.67
C LYS A 42 28.01 3.55 3.16
N ASP A 43 29.23 3.65 3.67
CA ASP A 43 29.50 3.99 5.07
C ASP A 43 29.15 5.46 5.38
N GLU A 44 29.34 6.37 4.42
CA GLU A 44 28.87 7.75 4.50
C GLU A 44 27.34 7.82 4.59
N LEU A 45 26.62 7.09 3.73
CA LEU A 45 25.16 6.98 3.80
C LEU A 45 24.65 6.40 5.11
N LEU A 46 25.35 5.41 5.67
CA LEU A 46 25.01 4.84 6.99
C LEU A 46 25.26 5.84 8.11
N SER A 47 26.34 6.63 8.02
CA SER A 47 26.64 7.68 9.00
C SER A 47 25.59 8.79 8.96
N ASP A 48 25.16 9.18 7.77
CA ASP A 48 24.05 10.13 7.58
C ASP A 48 22.73 9.58 8.10
N PHE A 49 22.44 8.30 7.86
CA PHE A 49 21.25 7.63 8.42
C PHE A 49 21.27 7.62 9.94
N LEU A 50 22.42 7.33 10.57
CA LEU A 50 22.55 7.37 12.03
C LEU A 50 22.37 8.78 12.60
N ALA A 51 22.76 9.81 11.85
CA ALA A 51 22.62 11.21 12.26
C ALA A 51 21.21 11.77 12.05
N GLN A 52 20.56 11.45 10.93
CA GLN A 52 19.28 12.02 10.51
C GLN A 52 18.08 11.12 10.88
N GLY A 53 18.30 9.82 11.06
CA GLY A 53 17.28 8.82 11.35
C GLY A 53 16.47 8.36 10.13
N HIS A 54 16.79 8.82 8.93
CA HIS A 54 16.11 8.47 7.69
C HIS A 54 17.10 8.43 6.52
N PHE A 55 16.79 7.68 5.47
CA PHE A 55 17.62 7.65 4.26
C PHE A 55 17.24 8.81 3.32
N PRO A 56 18.20 9.40 2.60
CA PRO A 56 17.89 10.40 1.59
C PRO A 56 17.07 9.76 0.47
N ASN A 57 15.96 10.40 0.11
CA ASN A 57 15.03 9.92 -0.90
C ASN A 57 14.37 8.59 -0.48
N GLU A 58 13.77 8.55 0.71
CA GLU A 58 12.75 7.55 1.03
C GLU A 58 11.80 7.53 -0.16
N GLY A 59 11.79 6.39 -0.88
CA GLY A 59 10.90 6.21 -2.01
C GLY A 59 9.55 6.66 -1.52
N THR A 60 8.98 7.66 -2.16
CA THR A 60 7.65 8.15 -1.83
C THR A 60 6.74 6.96 -2.11
N GLU A 61 6.56 6.08 -1.12
CA GLU A 61 5.35 5.32 -0.98
C GLU A 61 4.32 6.44 -0.96
N GLU A 62 3.74 6.72 -2.13
CA GLU A 62 2.67 7.69 -2.27
C GLU A 62 1.70 7.31 -1.17
N ASP A 63 1.66 8.11 -0.09
CA ASP A 63 0.81 7.89 1.05
C ASP A 63 -0.53 7.46 0.48
N LEU A 64 -0.92 6.20 0.75
CA LEU A 64 -2.13 5.60 0.21
C LEU A 64 -3.25 6.57 0.54
N SER A 65 -3.60 7.43 -0.42
CA SER A 65 -4.19 8.72 -0.08
C SER A 65 -5.40 8.46 0.77
N THR A 66 -5.31 8.74 2.07
CA THR A 66 -6.27 8.25 3.07
C THR A 66 -7.67 8.69 2.67
N LEU A 67 -7.75 9.86 2.02
CA LEU A 67 -8.95 10.41 1.42
C LEU A 67 -9.54 9.54 0.29
N LYS A 68 -8.70 9.01 -0.62
CA LYS A 68 -9.11 8.13 -1.72
C LYS A 68 -9.58 6.78 -1.20
N CYS A 69 -8.91 6.23 -0.18
CA CYS A 69 -9.32 5.01 0.49
C CYS A 69 -10.69 5.17 1.17
N VAL A 70 -10.85 6.24 1.97
CA VAL A 70 -12.12 6.56 2.65
C VAL A 70 -13.24 6.82 1.65
N ALA A 71 -12.97 7.57 0.57
CA ALA A 71 -13.97 7.84 -0.46
C ALA A 71 -14.47 6.56 -1.14
N ASN A 72 -13.56 5.64 -1.50
CA ASN A 72 -13.93 4.34 -2.06
C ASN A 72 -14.75 3.51 -1.07
N PHE A 73 -14.35 3.50 0.20
CA PHE A 73 -15.06 2.74 1.23
C PHE A 73 -16.49 3.26 1.45
N VAL A 74 -16.64 4.58 1.57
CA VAL A 74 -17.96 5.24 1.69
C VAL A 74 -18.81 5.00 0.45
N ALA A 75 -18.23 5.07 -0.75
CA ALA A 75 -18.95 4.80 -1.99
C ALA A 75 -19.48 3.37 -2.06
N VAL A 76 -18.66 2.38 -1.68
CA VAL A 76 -19.06 0.97 -1.65
C VAL A 76 -20.19 0.75 -0.64
N ILE A 77 -20.03 1.23 0.60
CA ILE A 77 -21.06 1.09 1.64
C ILE A 77 -22.36 1.78 1.24
N GLY A 78 -22.27 3.00 0.73
CA GLY A 78 -23.43 3.77 0.28
C GLY A 78 -24.17 3.05 -0.85
N MET A 79 -23.44 2.55 -1.84
CA MET A 79 -24.02 1.80 -2.95
C MET A 79 -24.70 0.51 -2.47
N THR A 80 -24.06 -0.26 -1.59
CA THR A 80 -24.66 -1.47 -1.02
C THR A 80 -25.91 -1.16 -0.21
N ALA A 81 -25.90 -0.10 0.60
CA ALA A 81 -27.06 0.31 1.39
C ALA A 81 -28.24 0.73 0.49
N VAL A 82 -27.98 1.47 -0.59
CA VAL A 82 -29.00 1.86 -1.57
C VAL A 82 -29.62 0.62 -2.24
N PHE A 83 -28.80 -0.34 -2.67
CA PHE A 83 -29.30 -1.58 -3.27
C PHE A 83 -30.18 -2.37 -2.30
N ILE A 84 -29.76 -2.52 -1.04
CA ILE A 84 -30.56 -3.20 -0.01
C ILE A 84 -31.90 -2.49 0.21
N TYR A 85 -31.89 -1.16 0.31
CA TYR A 85 -33.10 -0.37 0.49
C TYR A 85 -34.07 -0.56 -0.68
N LEU A 86 -33.59 -0.48 -1.92
CA LEU A 86 -34.41 -0.68 -3.12
C LEU A 86 -35.01 -2.09 -3.18
N THR A 87 -34.23 -3.12 -2.85
CA THR A 87 -34.72 -4.52 -2.83
C THR A 87 -35.80 -4.72 -1.77
N LEU A 88 -35.60 -4.21 -0.56
CA LEU A 88 -36.58 -4.33 0.53
C LEU A 88 -37.86 -3.56 0.20
N PHE A 89 -37.73 -2.32 -0.28
CA PHE A 89 -38.86 -1.50 -0.69
C PHE A 89 -39.65 -2.21 -1.80
N SER A 90 -38.98 -2.63 -2.88
CA SER A 90 -39.62 -3.37 -3.97
C SER A 90 -40.35 -4.63 -3.48
N SER A 91 -39.74 -5.41 -2.59
CA SER A 91 -40.35 -6.62 -2.03
C SER A 91 -41.61 -6.33 -1.20
N VAL A 92 -41.59 -5.30 -0.36
CA VAL A 92 -42.74 -4.91 0.49
C VAL A 92 -43.88 -4.39 -0.38
N TRP A 93 -43.60 -3.47 -1.31
CA TRP A 93 -44.62 -2.91 -2.19
C TRP A 93 -45.21 -3.94 -3.14
N PHE A 94 -44.39 -4.87 -3.64
CA PHE A 94 -44.86 -6.00 -4.43
C PHE A 94 -45.82 -6.90 -3.64
N ARG A 95 -45.50 -7.19 -2.37
CA ARG A 95 -46.39 -7.97 -1.49
C ARG A 95 -47.72 -7.27 -1.23
N VAL A 96 -47.69 -5.95 -0.96
CA VAL A 96 -48.91 -5.15 -0.79
C VAL A 96 -49.75 -5.16 -2.07
N PHE A 97 -49.11 -4.94 -3.22
CA PHE A 97 -49.79 -4.99 -4.52
C PHE A 97 -50.46 -6.35 -4.78
N ALA A 98 -49.77 -7.45 -4.52
CA ALA A 98 -50.30 -8.80 -4.68
C ALA A 98 -51.48 -9.10 -3.73
N ALA A 99 -51.43 -8.61 -2.48
CA ALA A 99 -52.54 -8.77 -1.54
C ALA A 99 -53.78 -7.97 -1.95
N CYS A 100 -53.59 -6.74 -2.43
CA CYS A 100 -54.66 -5.90 -2.95
C CYS A 100 -55.33 -6.53 -4.19
N SER A 101 -54.54 -7.04 -5.14
CA SER A 101 -55.09 -7.67 -6.35
C SER A 101 -55.85 -8.96 -6.03
N ALA A 102 -55.34 -9.79 -5.12
CA ALA A 102 -56.03 -11.00 -4.66
C ALA A 102 -57.37 -10.68 -3.96
N SER A 103 -57.40 -9.62 -3.15
CA SER A 103 -58.63 -9.18 -2.47
C SER A 103 -59.66 -8.66 -3.46
N PHE A 104 -59.23 -7.91 -4.47
CA PHE A 104 -60.10 -7.39 -5.54
C PHE A 104 -60.71 -8.50 -6.40
N LEU A 105 -59.95 -9.57 -6.69
CA LEU A 105 -60.44 -10.70 -7.49
C LEU A 105 -61.39 -11.64 -6.73
N THR A 106 -61.36 -11.59 -5.39
CA THR A 106 -62.20 -12.43 -4.52
C THR A 106 -63.60 -11.83 -4.29
N TYR A 107 -63.77 -10.55 -4.61
CA TYR A 107 -65.03 -9.81 -4.54
C TYR A 107 -65.78 -9.86 -5.87
#